data_AF-A0AAV1MX25-F1
#
_entry.id   AF-A0AAV1MX25-F1
#
_cell.length_a   1.000
_cell.length_b   1.000
_cell.length_c   1.000
_cell.angle_alpha   90.00
_cell.angle_beta   90.00
_cell.angle_gamma   90.00
#
_symmetry.space_group_name_H-M   'P 1'
#
loop_
_entity.id
_entity.type
_entity.pdbx_description
1 polymer ?
#
loop_
_entity_poly.entity_id
_entity_poly.type
_entity_poly.pdbx_seq_one_letter_code
_entity_poly.pdbx_strand_id
1 'polypeptide(L)'
;MKKMSSLIDLMENTWLNPMAPNGISLVSLTGSIAPPDVTRDLMRAPEIGEEAYQVFKQTQLEEEPPPLKFHDKMTKQSLKTFSNISIKITHGKKAQEVVLKANRNLFSHMIPVAH
;
A
#
# COMPACT_ATOMS: atom_id res chain seq x y z
N MET A 1 19.02 -18.49 -10.62
CA MET A 1 19.69 -17.59 -9.67
C MET A 1 19.92 -16.17 -10.20
N LYS A 2 20.37 -15.94 -11.45
CA LYS A 2 20.65 -14.58 -11.99
C LYS A 2 19.47 -13.56 -11.99
N LYS A 3 18.22 -14.03 -12.02
CA LYS A 3 17.02 -13.15 -12.02
C LYS A 3 16.67 -12.59 -10.64
N MET A 4 17.02 -13.32 -9.57
CA MET A 4 16.77 -12.87 -8.20
C MET A 4 17.78 -11.79 -7.80
N SER A 5 19.07 -12.01 -8.13
CA SER A 5 20.12 -11.04 -7.80
C SER A 5 19.94 -9.70 -8.51
N SER A 6 19.46 -9.70 -9.75
CA SER A 6 19.19 -8.47 -10.52
C SER A 6 17.97 -7.71 -9.99
N LEU A 7 16.98 -8.41 -9.43
CA LEU A 7 15.80 -7.77 -8.84
C LEU A 7 16.13 -7.17 -7.46
N ILE A 8 16.93 -7.88 -6.65
CA ILE A 8 17.46 -7.36 -5.38
C ILE A 8 18.34 -6.13 -5.63
N ASP A 9 19.27 -6.20 -6.58
CA ASP A 9 20.15 -5.08 -6.95
C ASP A 9 19.36 -3.87 -7.48
N LEU A 10 18.31 -4.11 -8.28
CA LEU A 10 17.38 -3.06 -8.70
C LEU A 10 16.67 -2.42 -7.49
N MET A 11 16.19 -3.22 -6.54
CA MET A 11 15.48 -2.73 -5.35
C MET A 11 16.37 -1.98 -4.35
N GLU A 12 17.59 -2.46 -4.13
CA GLU A 12 18.51 -1.89 -3.14
C GLU A 12 19.25 -0.66 -3.67
N ASN A 13 19.67 -0.68 -4.95
CA ASN A 13 20.58 0.35 -5.48
C ASN A 13 19.93 1.32 -6.47
N THR A 14 18.77 0.96 -7.05
CA THR A 14 18.14 1.76 -8.10
C THR A 14 16.72 2.23 -7.74
N TRP A 15 16.01 1.48 -6.91
CA TRP A 15 14.61 1.74 -6.61
C TRP A 15 14.49 2.84 -5.55
N LEU A 16 14.06 4.01 -5.99
CA LEU A 16 13.72 5.10 -5.08
C LEU A 16 12.44 4.73 -4.32
N ASN A 17 12.52 4.67 -2.99
CA ASN A 17 11.35 4.46 -2.15
C ASN A 17 10.34 5.61 -2.40
N PRO A 18 9.16 5.34 -2.99
CA PRO A 18 8.18 6.37 -3.31
C PRO A 18 7.39 6.83 -2.07
N MET A 19 7.54 6.13 -0.94
CA MET A 19 6.99 6.50 0.37
C MET A 19 8.02 7.24 1.24
N ALA A 20 9.24 7.47 0.74
CA ALA A 20 10.20 8.29 1.46
C ALA A 20 9.79 9.77 1.38
N PRO A 21 10.15 10.61 2.36
CA PRO A 21 9.88 12.05 2.36
C PRO A 21 10.71 12.84 1.33
N ASN A 22 11.24 12.17 0.30
CA ASN A 22 12.14 12.72 -0.73
C ASN A 22 11.41 13.50 -1.84
N GLY A 23 10.10 13.72 -1.70
CA GLY A 23 9.31 14.54 -2.63
C GLY A 23 8.96 13.85 -3.94
N ILE A 24 9.19 12.54 -4.06
CA ILE A 24 8.79 11.78 -5.25
C ILE A 24 7.28 11.56 -5.24
N SER A 25 6.64 11.80 -6.38
CA SER A 25 5.21 11.53 -6.55
C SER A 25 4.91 10.04 -6.39
N LEU A 26 3.90 9.69 -5.59
CA LEU A 26 3.38 8.33 -5.53
C LEU A 26 2.73 7.96 -6.86
N VAL A 27 3.22 6.91 -7.52
CA VAL A 27 2.70 6.44 -8.80
C VAL A 27 2.19 5.00 -8.65
N SER A 28 0.98 4.76 -9.15
CA SER A 28 0.40 3.43 -9.31
C SER A 28 1.27 2.58 -10.24
N LEU A 29 1.23 1.27 -10.07
CA LEU A 29 1.79 0.31 -11.02
C LEU A 29 1.18 0.42 -12.43
N THR A 30 0.01 1.05 -12.54
CA THR A 30 -0.66 1.38 -13.81
C THR A 30 -0.26 2.76 -14.37
N GLY A 31 0.71 3.44 -13.76
CA GLY A 31 1.23 4.73 -14.21
C GLY A 31 0.45 5.96 -13.73
N SER A 32 -0.60 5.78 -12.90
CA SER A 32 -1.41 6.89 -12.40
C SER A 32 -0.72 7.58 -11.21
N ILE A 33 -0.53 8.90 -11.28
CA ILE A 33 -0.01 9.69 -10.17
C ILE A 33 -1.11 9.86 -9.10
N ALA A 34 -0.77 9.62 -7.83
CA ALA A 34 -1.66 9.79 -6.70
C ALA A 34 -1.98 11.29 -6.48
N PRO A 35 -3.27 11.66 -6.40
CA PRO A 35 -3.68 12.98 -5.95
C PRO A 35 -3.24 13.26 -4.51
N PRO A 36 -3.14 14.54 -4.08
CA PRO A 36 -2.61 14.89 -2.76
C PRO A 36 -3.33 14.24 -1.57
N ASP A 37 -4.65 14.04 -1.66
CA ASP A 37 -5.44 13.39 -0.62
C ASP A 37 -5.16 11.89 -0.52
N VAL A 38 -5.00 11.20 -1.66
CA VAL A 38 -4.57 9.79 -1.70
C VAL A 38 -3.13 9.65 -1.22
N THR A 39 -2.21 10.52 -1.64
CA THR A 39 -0.82 10.54 -1.18
C THR A 39 -0.77 10.69 0.33
N ARG A 40 -1.47 11.67 0.89
CA ARG A 40 -1.50 11.91 2.34
C ARG A 40 -2.03 10.70 3.11
N ASP A 41 -3.14 10.11 2.66
CA ASP A 41 -3.76 8.99 3.35
C ASP A 41 -2.87 7.71 3.28
N LEU A 42 -2.20 7.47 2.16
CA LEU A 42 -1.25 6.36 2.01
C LEU A 42 0.01 6.54 2.87
N MET A 43 0.57 7.75 2.90
CA MET A 43 1.77 8.06 3.70
C MET A 43 1.52 7.95 5.20
N ARG A 44 0.30 8.26 5.66
CA ARG A 44 -0.11 8.18 7.07
C ARG A 44 -0.70 6.83 7.47
N ALA A 45 -0.86 5.90 6.53
CA ALA A 45 -1.43 4.59 6.83
C ALA A 45 -0.70 3.83 7.96
N PRO A 46 0.65 3.86 8.07
CA PRO A 46 1.35 3.24 9.18
C PRO A 46 1.00 3.87 10.54
N GLU A 47 1.01 5.21 10.62
CA GLU A 47 0.69 5.96 11.84
C GLU A 47 -0.74 5.66 12.31
N ILE A 48 -1.70 5.69 11.39
CA ILE A 48 -3.11 5.45 11.66
C ILE A 48 -3.35 3.99 12.10
N GLY A 49 -2.58 3.05 11.52
CA GLY A 49 -2.60 1.65 11.93
C GLY A 49 -2.07 1.45 13.35
N GLU A 50 -0.98 2.13 13.70
CA GLU A 50 -0.40 2.09 15.04
C GLU A 50 -1.33 2.70 16.08
N GLU A 51 -1.93 3.86 15.80
CA GLU A 51 -2.93 4.48 16.67
C GLU A 51 -4.12 3.53 16.93
N ALA A 52 -4.64 2.89 15.88
CA ALA A 52 -5.72 1.91 16.00
C ALA A 52 -5.30 0.68 16.83
N TYR A 53 -4.06 0.22 16.66
CA TYR A 53 -3.50 -0.87 17.44
C TYR A 53 -3.38 -0.53 18.92
N GLN A 54 -2.88 0.67 19.26
CA GLN A 54 -2.75 1.09 20.66
C GLN A 54 -4.12 1.16 21.36
N VAL A 55 -5.14 1.68 20.68
CA VAL A 55 -6.52 1.70 21.19
C VAL A 55 -7.03 0.27 21.43
N PHE A 56 -6.82 -0.64 20.47
CA PHE A 56 -7.20 -2.04 20.63
C PHE A 56 -6.50 -2.69 21.82
N LYS A 57 -5.17 -2.51 21.91
CA LYS A 57 -4.32 -3.05 22.96
C LYS A 57 -4.80 -2.61 24.34
N GLN A 58 -5.07 -1.32 24.52
CA GLN A 58 -5.56 -0.82 25.80
C GLN A 58 -6.96 -1.34 26.13
N THR A 59 -7.91 -1.20 25.21
CA THR A 59 -9.36 -1.42 25.49
C THR A 59 -9.80 -2.89 25.50
N GLN A 60 -9.05 -3.78 24.86
CA GLN A 60 -9.47 -5.19 24.69
C GLN A 60 -8.47 -6.20 25.23
N LEU A 61 -7.22 -5.80 25.49
CA LEU A 61 -6.15 -6.72 25.86
C LEU A 61 -5.55 -6.43 27.23
N GLU A 62 -5.26 -5.17 27.56
CA GLU A 62 -4.50 -4.80 28.76
C GLU A 62 -5.37 -4.34 29.94
N GLU A 63 -6.56 -3.78 29.72
CA GLU A 63 -7.46 -3.37 30.81
C GLU A 63 -8.19 -4.56 31.45
N GLU A 64 -8.28 -4.56 32.79
CA GLU A 64 -8.98 -5.60 33.56
C GLU A 64 -9.95 -4.99 34.59
N PRO A 65 -11.28 -5.23 34.46
CA PRO A 65 -11.92 -5.96 33.37
C PRO A 65 -11.91 -5.14 32.06
N PRO A 66 -11.78 -5.79 30.90
CA PRO A 66 -11.71 -5.07 29.63
C PRO A 66 -13.06 -4.42 29.29
N PRO A 67 -13.09 -3.15 28.87
CA PRO A 67 -14.32 -2.46 28.49
C PRO A 67 -14.95 -3.03 27.21
N LEU A 68 -14.16 -3.65 26.34
CA LEU A 68 -14.61 -4.29 25.10
C LEU A 68 -14.11 -5.73 25.05
N LYS A 69 -14.89 -6.63 24.42
CA LYS A 69 -14.43 -8.00 24.20
C LYS A 69 -13.44 -8.04 23.04
N PHE A 70 -12.48 -8.93 23.11
CA PHE A 70 -11.48 -9.16 22.06
C PHE A 70 -12.06 -9.39 20.64
N HIS A 71 -13.27 -9.96 20.53
CA HIS A 71 -13.92 -10.23 19.25
C HIS A 71 -14.87 -9.11 18.79
N ASP A 72 -14.98 -8.03 19.56
CA ASP A 72 -15.77 -6.88 19.16
C ASP A 72 -15.13 -6.20 17.94
N LYS A 73 -15.97 -5.62 17.08
CA LYS A 73 -15.51 -5.07 15.81
C LYS A 73 -14.68 -3.81 16.06
N MET A 74 -13.45 -3.81 15.56
CA MET A 74 -12.64 -2.59 15.47
C MET A 74 -13.18 -1.66 14.37
N THR A 75 -13.10 -0.36 14.61
CA THR A 75 -13.47 0.66 13.62
C THR A 75 -12.55 0.58 12.41
N LYS A 76 -13.12 0.52 11.21
CA LYS A 76 -12.36 0.55 9.97
C LYS A 76 -11.94 1.98 9.64
N GLN A 77 -10.65 2.20 9.44
CA GLN A 77 -10.12 3.47 8.96
C GLN A 77 -10.32 3.56 7.45
N SER A 78 -11.13 4.51 6.98
CA SER A 78 -11.51 4.66 5.56
C SER A 78 -10.50 5.49 4.78
N LEU A 79 -9.26 5.01 4.70
CA LEU A 79 -8.16 5.68 3.98
C LEU A 79 -8.38 5.64 2.47
N LYS A 80 -8.11 6.76 1.80
CA LYS A 80 -8.10 6.81 0.34
C LYS A 80 -6.88 6.08 -0.22
N THR A 81 -7.10 5.35 -1.30
CA THR A 81 -6.10 4.56 -2.02
C THR A 81 -6.22 4.83 -3.52
N PHE A 82 -5.34 4.23 -4.33
CA PHE A 82 -5.45 4.31 -5.79
C PHE A 82 -6.79 3.79 -6.34
N SER A 83 -7.53 2.95 -5.59
CA SER A 83 -8.89 2.55 -5.98
C SER A 83 -9.91 3.69 -5.95
N ASN A 84 -9.64 4.74 -5.17
CA ASN A 84 -10.46 5.95 -5.09
C ASN A 84 -10.24 6.89 -6.29
N ILE A 85 -9.17 6.66 -7.06
CA ILE A 85 -8.90 7.37 -8.31
C ILE A 85 -9.74 6.68 -9.39
N SER A 86 -11.05 7.00 -9.42
CA SER A 86 -11.96 6.54 -10.46
C SER A 86 -11.58 7.14 -11.81
N ILE A 87 -10.67 6.51 -12.53
CA ILE A 87 -10.63 6.68 -13.98
C ILE A 87 -11.52 5.60 -14.56
N LYS A 88 -12.75 5.97 -14.92
CA LYS A 88 -13.53 5.24 -15.91
C LYS A 88 -12.74 5.30 -17.23
N ILE A 89 -11.75 4.44 -17.40
CA ILE A 89 -11.13 4.26 -18.70
C ILE A 89 -12.09 3.37 -19.49
N THR A 90 -13.00 4.02 -20.22
CA THR A 90 -13.75 3.40 -21.30
C THR A 90 -12.73 2.99 -22.36
N HIS A 91 -12.25 1.74 -22.30
CA HIS A 91 -11.27 1.25 -23.27
C HIS A 91 -11.93 1.04 -24.64
N GLY A 92 -11.88 2.09 -25.45
CA GLY A 92 -11.96 2.00 -26.90
C GLY A 92 -10.83 1.12 -27.42
N LYS A 93 -11.16 0.26 -28.38
CA LYS A 93 -10.27 -0.75 -28.97
C LYS A 93 -9.00 -0.14 -29.55
N LYS A 94 -7.90 -0.91 -29.41
CA LYS A 94 -6.62 -0.84 -30.15
C LYS A 94 -5.67 0.31 -29.81
N ALA A 95 -4.72 0.05 -28.91
CA ALA A 95 -3.30 0.25 -29.14
C ALA A 95 -2.55 -0.28 -27.91
N GLN A 96 -2.01 -1.50 -28.03
CA GLN A 96 -0.91 -2.03 -27.22
C GLN A 96 -0.83 -1.53 -25.77
N GLU A 97 -1.95 -1.61 -25.07
CA GLU A 97 -2.00 -1.44 -23.65
C GLU A 97 -1.40 -2.73 -23.10
N VAL A 98 -0.08 -2.72 -22.86
CA VAL A 98 0.49 -3.64 -21.89
C VAL A 98 -0.07 -3.17 -20.56
N VAL A 99 -1.35 -3.48 -20.32
CA VAL A 99 -1.91 -3.55 -19.00
C VAL A 99 -0.92 -4.46 -18.32
N LEU A 100 -0.10 -3.89 -17.44
CA LEU A 100 0.55 -4.62 -16.36
C LEU A 100 -0.61 -5.15 -15.50
N LYS A 101 -1.42 -6.05 -16.06
CA LYS A 101 -2.34 -6.91 -15.34
C LYS A 101 -1.41 -7.57 -14.38
N ALA A 102 -1.55 -7.17 -13.12
CA ALA A 102 -0.59 -7.43 -12.07
C ALA A 102 -0.05 -8.85 -12.26
N ASN A 103 1.15 -8.98 -12.83
CA ASN A 103 1.67 -10.29 -13.20
C ASN A 103 1.92 -10.96 -11.85
N ARG A 104 1.01 -11.85 -11.45
CA ARG A 104 0.99 -12.46 -10.11
C ARG A 104 2.36 -13.02 -9.76
N ASN A 105 3.06 -13.56 -10.76
CA ASN A 105 4.40 -14.10 -10.61
C ASN A 105 5.43 -13.00 -10.39
N LEU A 106 5.32 -11.82 -10.99
CA LEU A 106 6.22 -10.70 -10.67
C LEU A 106 5.99 -10.19 -9.23
N PHE A 107 4.74 -9.97 -8.83
CA PHE A 107 4.42 -9.47 -7.48
C PHE A 107 4.79 -10.46 -6.38
N SER A 108 4.60 -11.77 -6.61
CA SER A 108 4.96 -12.79 -5.63
C SER A 108 6.46 -12.84 -5.34
N HIS A 109 7.31 -12.40 -6.27
CA HIS A 109 8.76 -12.33 -6.08
C HIS A 109 9.22 -11.00 -5.46
N MET A 110 8.36 -9.97 -5.46
CA MET A 110 8.67 -8.64 -4.93
C MET A 110 8.25 -8.49 -3.46
N ILE A 111 7.15 -9.13 -3.05
CA ILE A 111 6.60 -9.08 -1.68
C ILE A 111 7.58 -9.59 -0.60
N PRO A 112 8.36 -10.67 -0.79
CA PRO A 112 9.21 -11.21 0.28
C PRO A 112 10.46 -10.38 0.60
N VAL A 113 10.79 -9.36 -0.22
CA VAL A 113 12.10 -8.68 -0.21
C VAL A 113 12.00 -7.25 0.32
N ALA A 114 10.80 -6.72 0.56
CA ALA A 114 10.56 -5.35 1.03
C ALA A 114 10.49 -5.23 2.58
N HIS A 115 11.26 -6.04 3.31
CA HIS A 115 11.23 -6.10 4.78
C HIS A 115 12.47 -5.50 5.44
#